data_AF-W2C7N6-F1
#
_entry.id   AF-W2C7N6-F1
#
_cell.length_a   1.000
_cell.length_b   1.000
_cell.length_c   1.000
_cell.angle_alpha   90.00
_cell.angle_beta   90.00
_cell.angle_gamma   90.00
#
_symmetry.space_group_name_H-M   'P 1'
#
loop_
_entity.id
_entity.type
_entity.pdbx_description
1 polymer ?
#
loop_
_entity_poly.entity_id
_entity_poly.type
_entity_poly.pdbx_seq_one_letter_code
_entity_poly.pdbx_strand_id
1 'polypeptide(L)'
;MAEISVVFGYRNRDIARVKRCMDSLKNQTFSDFEVIFIDYGSDESFVRQVHPLIDRYAFAHYYYLYTAGYPWNRSHALNVGVRMSHSPYIFFGDVDLIYSNEVMEQLYIKRREDIEIYCPVYFLPPKFNRWDQLSSHQKKDKYPNFSDAGGIHFFSRHVLEEIHGYDEYYCFWGVEDRDLNCRVQLMGITSVELDRERYPIFHQWHPIVSNRKRGFFPEKWWDTINIYFSLNRGRLIRNENGWGKYIRPEDRPIFTAEVAETLIYSSYGRSYQKAQEIDRIVKKINALNGNECLQIILRKRTMGVLSFSLVRYVNLLIRICRLRLGIDYIENVEKEKYFYSADVFYVVWQLIRTQGVIRDYSMVEEKDSITIHLMRGISLSQQLVSQ
;
A
#
# COMPACT_ATOMS: atom_id res chain seq x y z
N MET A 1 -22.61 -12.83 16.81
CA MET A 1 -21.66 -12.39 15.77
C MET A 1 -21.83 -10.89 15.67
N ALA A 2 -20.76 -10.13 15.47
CA ALA A 2 -20.85 -8.69 15.34
C ALA A 2 -21.67 -8.29 14.10
N GLU A 3 -22.31 -7.12 14.14
CA GLU A 3 -23.05 -6.57 12.98
C GLU A 3 -22.09 -5.87 11.99
N ILE A 4 -20.99 -5.33 12.49
CA ILE A 4 -19.99 -4.61 11.69
C ILE A 4 -18.59 -5.15 12.00
N SER A 5 -17.81 -5.49 10.98
CA SER A 5 -16.36 -5.64 11.12
C SER A 5 -15.66 -4.39 10.61
N VAL A 6 -14.89 -3.75 11.49
CA VAL A 6 -13.92 -2.73 11.09
C VAL A 6 -12.64 -3.42 10.66
N VAL A 7 -12.21 -3.22 9.42
CA VAL A 7 -11.02 -3.88 8.87
C VAL A 7 -9.88 -2.88 8.74
N PHE A 8 -8.76 -3.19 9.39
CA PHE A 8 -7.54 -2.40 9.35
C PHE A 8 -6.40 -3.15 8.67
N GLY A 9 -5.74 -2.50 7.72
CA GLY A 9 -4.42 -2.89 7.25
C GLY A 9 -3.32 -2.12 8.02
N TYR A 10 -2.34 -2.84 8.56
CA TYR A 10 -1.25 -2.27 9.33
C TYR A 10 0.12 -2.74 8.83
N ARG A 11 1.10 -1.83 8.75
CA ARG A 11 2.52 -2.18 8.64
C ARG A 11 3.41 -1.07 9.19
N ASN A 12 4.24 -1.39 10.18
CA ASN A 12 5.29 -0.50 10.72
C ASN A 12 4.81 0.93 11.01
N ARG A 13 3.68 1.09 11.71
CA ARG A 13 3.13 2.41 12.09
C ARG A 13 3.32 2.68 13.58
N ASP A 14 3.46 3.96 13.90
CA ASP A 14 3.61 4.48 15.27
C ASP A 14 2.52 3.96 16.21
N ILE A 15 2.95 3.47 17.38
CA ILE A 15 2.07 2.79 18.35
C ILE A 15 1.12 3.77 19.04
N ALA A 16 1.56 5.01 19.30
CA ALA A 16 0.68 6.01 19.91
C ALA A 16 -0.46 6.41 18.96
N ARG A 17 -0.19 6.41 17.64
CA ARG A 17 -1.20 6.61 16.59
C ARG A 17 -2.25 5.50 16.59
N VAL A 18 -1.82 4.24 16.60
CA VAL A 18 -2.73 3.09 16.68
C VAL A 18 -3.57 3.14 17.95
N LYS A 19 -2.94 3.46 19.10
CA LYS A 19 -3.65 3.57 20.38
C LYS A 19 -4.79 4.58 20.34
N ARG A 20 -4.58 5.78 19.76
CA ARG A 20 -5.63 6.79 19.63
C ARG A 20 -6.79 6.33 18.74
N CYS A 21 -6.49 5.60 17.67
CA CYS A 21 -7.52 4.98 16.83
C CYS A 21 -8.35 3.98 17.64
N MET A 22 -7.71 3.00 18.29
CA MET A 22 -8.40 1.97 19.07
C MET A 22 -9.15 2.54 20.29
N ASP A 23 -8.62 3.57 20.96
CA ASP A 23 -9.32 4.27 22.04
C ASP A 23 -10.59 4.96 21.53
N SER A 24 -10.59 5.51 20.32
CA SER A 24 -11.79 6.14 19.73
C SER A 24 -12.87 5.11 19.37
N LEU A 25 -12.47 3.91 18.94
CA LEU A 25 -13.40 2.79 18.74
C LEU A 25 -13.95 2.25 20.06
N LYS A 26 -13.12 2.20 21.11
CA LYS A 26 -13.57 1.80 22.46
C LYS A 26 -14.68 2.71 23.00
N ASN A 27 -14.70 3.97 22.59
CA ASN A 27 -15.66 4.98 23.06
C ASN A 27 -16.95 5.07 22.21
N GLN A 28 -17.17 4.14 21.27
CA GLN A 28 -18.35 4.15 20.43
C GLN A 28 -19.64 3.90 21.23
N THR A 29 -20.73 4.57 20.85
CA THR A 29 -22.07 4.38 21.43
C THR A 29 -22.71 3.07 21.01
N PHE A 30 -22.34 2.56 19.83
CA PHE A 30 -22.72 1.25 19.32
C PHE A 30 -21.59 0.24 19.58
N SER A 31 -21.90 -0.87 20.25
CA SER A 31 -20.90 -1.86 20.70
C SER A 31 -20.93 -3.19 19.93
N ASP A 32 -21.91 -3.41 19.04
CA ASP A 32 -22.05 -4.66 18.29
C ASP A 32 -21.18 -4.66 17.01
N PHE A 33 -19.88 -4.44 17.22
CA PHE A 33 -18.87 -4.44 16.17
C PHE A 33 -17.61 -5.17 16.64
N GLU A 34 -16.81 -5.61 15.68
CA GLU A 34 -15.48 -6.16 15.90
C GLU A 34 -14.43 -5.39 15.09
N VAL A 35 -13.16 -5.52 15.46
CA VAL A 35 -12.01 -5.03 14.70
C VAL A 35 -11.20 -6.23 14.22
N ILE A 36 -10.98 -6.29 12.92
CA ILE A 36 -10.08 -7.24 12.28
C ILE A 36 -8.81 -6.47 11.91
N PHE A 37 -7.77 -6.69 12.70
CA PHE A 37 -6.49 -5.98 12.58
C PHE A 37 -5.48 -6.85 11.83
N ILE A 38 -5.27 -6.55 10.56
CA ILE A 38 -4.34 -7.28 9.69
C ILE A 38 -2.97 -6.62 9.71
N ASP A 39 -2.03 -7.23 10.43
CA ASP A 39 -0.61 -6.87 10.36
C ASP A 39 0.01 -7.52 9.12
N TYR A 40 0.29 -6.68 8.13
CA TYR A 40 0.76 -7.06 6.81
C TYR A 40 2.29 -7.26 6.79
N GLY A 41 2.82 -8.06 7.71
CA GLY A 41 4.24 -8.40 7.77
C GLY A 41 5.11 -7.27 8.29
N SER A 42 4.71 -6.65 9.42
CA SER A 42 5.55 -5.70 10.14
C SER A 42 6.83 -6.33 10.67
N ASP A 43 7.82 -5.47 10.92
CA ASP A 43 9.09 -5.84 11.54
C ASP A 43 8.84 -6.24 12.99
N GLU A 44 9.68 -7.13 13.52
CA GLU A 44 9.53 -7.70 14.86
C GLU A 44 9.45 -6.62 15.96
N SER A 45 10.18 -5.52 15.81
CA SER A 45 10.16 -4.41 16.75
C SER A 45 8.80 -3.72 16.86
N PHE A 46 8.03 -3.67 15.76
CA PHE A 46 6.65 -3.16 15.76
C PHE A 46 5.68 -4.22 16.26
N VAL A 47 5.83 -5.48 15.84
CA VAL A 47 4.99 -6.61 16.29
C VAL A 47 4.97 -6.72 17.81
N ARG A 48 6.15 -6.66 18.46
CA ARG A 48 6.31 -6.73 19.92
C ARG A 48 5.60 -5.60 20.68
N GLN A 49 5.24 -4.51 20.00
CA GLN A 49 4.53 -3.39 20.61
C GLN A 49 3.05 -3.35 20.24
N VAL A 50 2.71 -3.59 18.97
CA VAL A 50 1.33 -3.46 18.46
C VAL A 50 0.46 -4.63 18.90
N HIS A 51 0.96 -5.87 18.91
CA HIS A 51 0.14 -7.03 19.26
C HIS A 51 -0.35 -6.96 20.72
N PRO A 52 0.50 -6.70 21.74
CA PRO A 52 0.02 -6.51 23.11
C PRO A 52 -0.80 -5.23 23.33
N LEU A 53 -0.79 -4.28 22.39
CA LEU A 53 -1.69 -3.13 22.42
C LEU A 53 -3.09 -3.54 21.95
N ILE A 54 -3.19 -4.24 20.83
CA ILE A 54 -4.48 -4.68 20.26
C ILE A 54 -5.20 -5.65 21.20
N ASP A 55 -4.47 -6.56 21.86
CA ASP A 55 -5.04 -7.53 22.83
C ASP A 55 -5.73 -6.87 24.03
N ARG A 56 -5.54 -5.57 24.28
CA ARG A 56 -6.22 -4.83 25.36
C ARG A 56 -7.67 -4.48 25.01
N TYR A 57 -8.06 -4.63 23.75
CA TYR A 57 -9.39 -4.28 23.26
C TYR A 57 -10.14 -5.58 22.95
N ALA A 58 -11.12 -5.93 23.80
CA ALA A 58 -11.85 -7.20 23.70
C ALA A 58 -12.63 -7.38 22.38
N PHE A 59 -12.94 -6.29 21.68
CA PHE A 59 -13.59 -6.31 20.36
C PHE A 59 -12.60 -6.49 19.20
N ALA A 60 -11.29 -6.61 19.45
CA ALA A 60 -10.27 -6.63 18.42
C ALA A 60 -9.57 -7.98 18.27
N HIS A 61 -9.28 -8.34 17.02
CA HIS A 61 -8.62 -9.57 16.62
C HIS A 61 -7.38 -9.26 15.79
N TYR A 62 -6.22 -9.64 16.29
CA TYR A 62 -4.93 -9.41 15.62
C TYR A 62 -4.53 -10.61 14.75
N TYR A 63 -4.18 -10.34 13.49
CA TYR A 63 -3.73 -11.35 12.54
C TYR A 63 -2.42 -10.91 11.90
N TYR A 64 -1.36 -11.70 12.08
CA TYR A 64 -0.07 -11.46 11.43
C TYR A 64 0.04 -12.25 10.13
N LEU A 65 0.30 -11.56 9.03
CA LEU A 65 0.61 -12.18 7.74
C LEU A 65 2.12 -12.23 7.52
N TYR A 66 2.60 -13.37 7.03
CA TYR A 66 3.99 -13.55 6.66
C TYR A 66 4.29 -12.87 5.32
N THR A 67 4.07 -11.57 5.22
CA THR A 67 4.28 -10.76 4.01
C THR A 67 5.49 -9.84 4.11
N ALA A 68 6.37 -10.06 5.10
CA ALA A 68 7.64 -9.34 5.19
C ALA A 68 8.44 -9.51 3.89
N GLY A 69 9.00 -8.42 3.37
CA GLY A 69 9.67 -8.40 2.06
C GLY A 69 8.74 -8.27 0.85
N TYR A 70 7.42 -8.43 0.97
CA TYR A 70 6.50 -8.00 -0.09
C TYR A 70 6.29 -6.49 -0.03
N PRO A 71 6.07 -5.81 -1.17
CA PRO A 71 5.62 -4.43 -1.15
C PRO A 71 4.29 -4.32 -0.39
N TRP A 72 4.00 -3.13 0.12
CA TRP A 72 2.70 -2.87 0.72
C TRP A 72 1.60 -3.14 -0.31
N ASN A 73 0.59 -3.91 0.05
CA ASN A 73 -0.57 -4.19 -0.80
C ASN A 73 -1.81 -4.02 0.07
N ARG A 74 -2.36 -2.80 0.05
CA ARG A 74 -3.54 -2.43 0.84
C ARG A 74 -4.72 -3.32 0.48
N SER A 75 -4.95 -3.54 -0.82
CA SER A 75 -6.01 -4.40 -1.33
C SER A 75 -5.97 -5.79 -0.71
N HIS A 76 -4.82 -6.47 -0.75
CA HIS A 76 -4.69 -7.82 -0.20
C HIS A 76 -4.83 -7.82 1.33
N ALA A 77 -4.26 -6.85 2.03
CA ALA A 77 -4.43 -6.73 3.49
C ALA A 77 -5.91 -6.60 3.89
N LEU A 78 -6.64 -5.70 3.23
CA LEU A 78 -8.07 -5.48 3.50
C LEU A 78 -8.91 -6.68 3.08
N ASN A 79 -8.61 -7.31 1.95
CA ASN A 79 -9.29 -8.50 1.49
C ASN A 79 -9.14 -9.67 2.46
N VAL A 80 -7.94 -9.90 3.01
CA VAL A 80 -7.76 -10.90 4.08
C VAL A 80 -8.69 -10.59 5.24
N GLY A 81 -8.79 -9.32 5.65
CA GLY A 81 -9.71 -8.92 6.71
C GLY A 81 -11.18 -9.18 6.40
N VAL A 82 -11.60 -8.96 5.16
CA VAL A 82 -12.96 -9.30 4.69
C VAL A 82 -13.20 -10.81 4.75
N ARG A 83 -12.19 -11.63 4.39
CA ARG A 83 -12.26 -13.09 4.45
C ARG A 83 -12.28 -13.64 5.88
N MET A 84 -11.69 -12.92 6.84
CA MET A 84 -11.74 -13.26 8.26
C MET A 84 -13.05 -12.80 8.93
N SER A 85 -13.81 -11.91 8.30
CA SER A 85 -15.05 -11.37 8.84
C SER A 85 -16.24 -12.32 8.64
N HIS A 86 -17.07 -12.42 9.67
CA HIS A 86 -18.40 -13.03 9.60
C HIS A 86 -19.53 -12.00 9.69
N SER A 87 -19.20 -10.71 9.88
CA SER A 87 -20.18 -9.65 10.03
C SER A 87 -20.88 -9.35 8.69
N PRO A 88 -22.17 -8.98 8.69
CA PRO A 88 -22.89 -8.64 7.46
C PRO A 88 -22.37 -7.36 6.79
N TYR A 89 -21.74 -6.45 7.54
CA TYR A 89 -21.21 -5.20 7.01
C TYR A 89 -19.72 -5.04 7.33
N ILE A 90 -18.99 -4.46 6.38
CA ILE A 90 -17.56 -4.14 6.51
C ILE A 90 -17.41 -2.62 6.53
N PHE A 91 -16.68 -2.13 7.52
CA PHE A 91 -16.14 -0.78 7.54
C PHE A 91 -14.64 -0.83 7.29
N PHE A 92 -14.18 -0.40 6.12
CA PHE A 92 -12.74 -0.22 5.93
C PHE A 92 -12.29 0.99 6.72
N GLY A 93 -11.19 0.88 7.45
CA GLY A 93 -10.59 2.02 8.15
C GLY A 93 -9.08 2.03 8.01
N ASP A 94 -8.46 3.10 8.49
CA ASP A 94 -7.01 3.19 8.61
C ASP A 94 -6.64 3.43 10.09
N VAL A 95 -5.51 2.87 10.52
CA VAL A 95 -5.04 2.92 11.91
C VAL A 95 -4.62 4.33 12.38
N ASP A 96 -4.63 5.29 11.46
CA ASP A 96 -4.35 6.70 11.67
C ASP A 96 -5.62 7.54 11.80
N LEU A 97 -6.80 6.93 11.81
CA LEU A 97 -8.07 7.63 12.01
C LEU A 97 -8.48 7.70 13.49
N ILE A 98 -9.27 8.71 13.83
CA ILE A 98 -9.92 8.89 15.13
C ILE A 98 -11.40 9.17 14.85
N TYR A 99 -12.27 8.30 15.35
CA TYR A 99 -13.72 8.34 15.09
C TYR A 99 -14.45 9.11 16.20
N SER A 100 -15.46 9.92 15.86
CA SER A 100 -16.40 10.40 16.89
C SER A 100 -17.26 9.25 17.42
N ASN A 101 -17.80 9.40 18.62
CA ASN A 101 -18.41 8.31 19.38
C ASN A 101 -19.63 7.68 18.69
N GLU A 102 -20.30 8.41 17.81
CA GLU A 102 -21.54 7.98 17.18
C GLU A 102 -21.33 7.42 15.76
N VAL A 103 -20.10 7.37 15.23
CA VAL A 103 -19.86 6.93 13.84
C VAL A 103 -20.42 5.53 13.60
N MET A 104 -20.08 4.57 14.46
CA MET A 104 -20.52 3.17 14.29
C MET A 104 -22.05 3.03 14.39
N GLU A 105 -22.67 3.80 15.29
CA GLU A 105 -24.13 3.84 15.42
C GLU A 105 -24.80 4.38 14.15
N GLN A 106 -24.24 5.44 13.55
CA GLN A 106 -24.79 6.02 12.33
C GLN A 106 -24.58 5.15 11.10
N LEU A 107 -23.43 4.48 11.00
CA LEU A 107 -23.21 3.46 9.97
C LEU A 107 -24.26 2.36 10.10
N TYR A 108 -24.48 1.86 11.31
CA TYR A 108 -25.49 0.85 11.57
C TYR A 108 -26.91 1.35 11.20
N ILE A 109 -27.32 2.54 11.62
CA ILE A 109 -28.65 3.10 11.31
C ILE A 109 -28.87 3.29 9.81
N LYS A 110 -27.84 3.73 9.08
CA LYS A 110 -27.95 4.08 7.65
C LYS A 110 -27.70 2.90 6.71
N ARG A 111 -27.21 1.77 7.23
CA ARG A 111 -26.81 0.61 6.42
C ARG A 111 -27.93 0.15 5.49
N ARG A 112 -27.57 -0.11 4.24
CA ARG A 112 -28.42 -0.75 3.23
C ARG A 112 -27.52 -1.60 2.34
N GLU A 113 -28.11 -2.56 1.63
CA GLU A 113 -27.37 -3.43 0.72
C GLU A 113 -27.05 -2.75 -0.62
N ASP A 114 -27.83 -1.75 -1.01
CA ASP A 114 -27.75 -1.06 -2.31
C ASP A 114 -26.98 0.26 -2.27
N ILE A 115 -26.31 0.56 -1.15
CA ILE A 115 -25.47 1.76 -0.99
C ILE A 115 -24.09 1.42 -0.46
N GLU A 116 -23.13 2.28 -0.76
CA GLU A 116 -21.95 2.48 0.08
C GLU A 116 -22.12 3.75 0.91
N ILE A 117 -21.65 3.74 2.15
CA ILE A 117 -21.51 4.94 2.97
C ILE A 117 -20.05 5.38 2.93
N TYR A 118 -19.81 6.51 2.28
CA TYR A 118 -18.52 7.17 2.23
C TYR A 118 -18.35 8.08 3.44
N CYS A 119 -17.27 7.91 4.20
CA CYS A 119 -16.97 8.74 5.36
C CYS A 119 -15.74 9.63 5.07
N PRO A 120 -15.95 10.94 4.84
CA PRO A 120 -14.87 11.88 4.63
C PRO A 120 -14.09 12.14 5.93
N VAL A 121 -12.83 12.57 5.79
CA VAL A 121 -11.92 12.78 6.93
C VAL A 121 -11.43 14.22 7.04
N TYR A 122 -11.21 14.67 8.28
CA TYR A 122 -10.55 15.92 8.64
C TYR A 122 -9.05 15.66 8.88
N PHE A 123 -8.19 16.22 8.04
CA PHE A 123 -6.74 16.05 8.19
C PHE A 123 -6.21 16.93 9.32
N LEU A 124 -5.64 16.31 10.36
CA LEU A 124 -4.96 17.02 11.42
C LEU A 124 -3.59 17.55 10.95
N PRO A 125 -3.09 18.67 11.51
CA PRO A 125 -1.79 19.22 11.16
C PRO A 125 -0.62 18.42 11.76
N PRO A 126 0.62 18.53 11.21
CA PRO A 126 1.79 17.77 11.63
C PRO A 126 2.17 17.83 13.12
N LYS A 127 1.86 18.94 13.80
CA LYS A 127 2.21 19.19 15.20
C LYS A 127 0.98 19.22 16.11
N PHE A 128 -0.09 18.53 15.73
CA PHE A 128 -1.29 18.46 16.53
C PHE A 128 -1.02 17.78 17.89
N ASN A 129 -1.36 18.47 18.98
CA ASN A 129 -1.15 17.98 20.35
C ASN A 129 -2.35 18.21 21.28
N ARG A 130 -3.41 18.88 20.82
CA ARG A 130 -4.63 19.20 21.59
C ARG A 130 -5.70 18.12 21.41
N TRP A 131 -5.36 16.89 21.79
CA TRP A 131 -6.22 15.71 21.59
C TRP A 131 -7.54 15.78 22.38
N ASP A 132 -7.56 16.52 23.48
CA ASP A 132 -8.74 16.86 24.28
C ASP A 132 -9.72 17.81 23.56
N GLN A 133 -9.27 18.51 22.51
CA GLN A 133 -10.04 19.54 21.79
C GLN A 133 -10.20 19.21 20.30
N LEU A 134 -10.25 17.92 19.93
CA LEU A 134 -10.42 17.45 18.56
C LEU A 134 -11.61 18.12 17.85
N SER A 135 -12.76 18.23 18.51
CA SER A 135 -13.99 18.81 17.96
C SER A 135 -13.83 20.27 17.49
N SER A 136 -12.93 21.03 18.12
CA SER A 136 -12.67 22.44 17.74
C SER A 136 -11.95 22.59 16.40
N HIS A 137 -11.36 21.52 15.84
CA HIS A 137 -10.58 21.57 14.60
C HIS A 137 -11.39 21.29 13.34
N GLN A 138 -12.65 20.86 13.47
CA GLN A 138 -13.54 20.58 12.33
C GLN A 138 -13.74 21.78 11.38
N LYS A 139 -13.57 23.02 11.88
CA LYS A 139 -14.06 24.22 11.19
C LYS A 139 -13.05 24.98 10.33
N LYS A 140 -11.78 24.56 10.22
CA LYS A 140 -10.71 25.48 9.77
C LYS A 140 -10.00 25.18 8.45
N ASP A 141 -10.04 23.97 7.91
CA ASP A 141 -9.23 23.64 6.72
C ASP A 141 -10.06 23.48 5.44
N LYS A 142 -9.52 24.00 4.32
CA LYS A 142 -10.08 23.82 2.98
C LYS A 142 -9.85 22.38 2.53
N TYR A 143 -10.94 21.65 2.31
CA TYR A 143 -10.91 20.24 1.92
C TYR A 143 -10.41 20.05 0.48
N PRO A 144 -9.66 18.98 0.20
CA PRO A 144 -9.58 18.42 -1.15
C PRO A 144 -11.02 18.11 -1.61
N ASN A 145 -11.33 18.36 -2.88
CA ASN A 145 -12.64 18.03 -3.44
C ASN A 145 -12.95 16.53 -3.26
N PHE A 146 -14.22 16.17 -3.28
CA PHE A 146 -14.80 14.81 -3.18
C PHE A 146 -14.03 13.72 -3.98
N SER A 147 -13.27 14.11 -5.01
CA SER A 147 -12.48 13.23 -5.88
C SER A 147 -11.02 12.99 -5.47
N ASP A 148 -10.46 13.78 -4.55
CA ASP A 148 -8.99 13.94 -4.44
C ASP A 148 -8.39 13.36 -3.15
N ALA A 149 -9.20 13.02 -2.15
CA ALA A 149 -8.75 12.38 -0.92
C ALA A 149 -9.48 11.05 -0.76
N GLY A 150 -8.73 9.95 -0.69
CA GLY A 150 -9.27 8.66 -0.28
C GLY A 150 -9.96 8.83 1.07
N GLY A 151 -11.26 8.58 1.10
CA GLY A 151 -12.01 8.42 2.33
C GLY A 151 -12.17 6.94 2.65
N ILE A 152 -12.97 6.67 3.65
CA ILE A 152 -13.20 5.30 4.11
C ILE A 152 -14.62 4.86 3.81
N HIS A 153 -14.77 3.57 3.52
CA HIS A 153 -15.97 3.02 2.89
C HIS A 153 -16.63 1.99 3.79
N PHE A 154 -17.95 2.06 3.86
CA PHE A 154 -18.80 1.09 4.54
C PHE A 154 -19.86 0.55 3.59
N PHE A 155 -19.99 -0.77 3.46
CA PHE A 155 -20.97 -1.41 2.58
C PHE A 155 -21.27 -2.83 3.09
N SER A 156 -22.28 -3.47 2.51
CA SER A 156 -22.60 -4.88 2.77
C SER A 156 -21.44 -5.78 2.35
N ARG A 157 -21.04 -6.72 3.21
CA ARG A 157 -19.97 -7.70 2.92
C ARG A 157 -20.26 -8.47 1.63
N HIS A 158 -21.54 -8.73 1.32
CA HIS A 158 -21.96 -9.41 0.11
C HIS A 158 -21.48 -8.72 -1.18
N VAL A 159 -21.51 -7.38 -1.22
CA VAL A 159 -21.03 -6.59 -2.36
C VAL A 159 -19.56 -6.89 -2.63
N LEU A 160 -18.73 -6.98 -1.58
CA LEU A 160 -17.32 -7.33 -1.73
C LEU A 160 -17.13 -8.78 -2.16
N GLU A 161 -17.92 -9.70 -1.61
CA GLU A 161 -17.84 -11.11 -1.97
C GLU A 161 -18.15 -11.33 -3.45
N GLU A 162 -19.11 -10.59 -4.01
CA GLU A 162 -19.49 -10.68 -5.43
C GLU A 162 -18.39 -10.19 -6.37
N ILE A 163 -17.68 -9.12 -6.01
CA ILE A 163 -16.61 -8.54 -6.84
C ILE A 163 -15.20 -9.03 -6.47
N HIS A 164 -15.11 -9.95 -5.51
CA HIS A 164 -13.87 -10.49 -4.95
C HIS A 164 -12.99 -9.41 -4.29
N GLY A 165 -13.60 -8.47 -3.56
CA GLY A 165 -12.93 -7.45 -2.77
C GLY A 165 -12.21 -6.38 -3.61
N TYR A 166 -11.19 -5.75 -3.01
CA TYR A 166 -10.26 -4.86 -3.70
C TYR A 166 -9.39 -5.63 -4.69
N ASP A 167 -8.94 -5.00 -5.77
CA ASP A 167 -8.01 -5.63 -6.71
C ASP A 167 -6.58 -5.72 -6.14
N GLU A 168 -6.10 -6.96 -5.94
CA GLU A 168 -4.79 -7.26 -5.37
C GLU A 168 -3.64 -7.03 -6.36
N TYR A 169 -3.95 -6.68 -7.61
CA TYR A 169 -2.98 -6.20 -8.58
C TYR A 169 -2.26 -4.92 -8.12
N TYR A 170 -2.98 -4.04 -7.44
CA TYR A 170 -2.44 -2.76 -6.98
C TYR A 170 -1.51 -2.96 -5.77
N CYS A 171 -0.21 -2.83 -6.02
CA CYS A 171 0.83 -2.84 -5.00
C CYS A 171 1.42 -1.43 -4.83
N PHE A 172 2.14 -1.26 -3.72
CA PHE A 172 2.75 -0.03 -3.24
C PHE A 172 1.75 1.02 -2.79
N TRP A 173 1.16 1.79 -3.71
CA TRP A 173 0.17 2.82 -3.37
C TRP A 173 -0.57 3.32 -4.62
N GLY A 174 -1.88 3.50 -4.50
CA GLY A 174 -2.71 4.26 -5.42
C GLY A 174 -3.50 3.41 -6.44
N VAL A 175 -4.59 4.02 -6.91
CA VAL A 175 -5.59 3.47 -7.85
C VAL A 175 -6.58 2.48 -7.24
N GLU A 176 -6.26 1.82 -6.13
CA GLU A 176 -7.11 0.77 -5.52
C GLU A 176 -8.51 1.25 -5.12
N ASP A 177 -8.63 2.40 -4.45
CA ASP A 177 -9.94 2.93 -4.05
C ASP A 177 -10.77 3.36 -5.27
N ARG A 178 -10.11 3.95 -6.27
CA ARG A 178 -10.75 4.35 -7.52
C ARG A 178 -11.27 3.13 -8.29
N ASP A 179 -10.52 2.03 -8.31
CA ASP A 179 -10.95 0.79 -8.95
C ASP A 179 -12.11 0.13 -8.19
N LEU A 180 -12.04 0.04 -6.86
CA LEU A 180 -13.16 -0.46 -6.06
C LEU A 180 -14.44 0.35 -6.32
N ASN A 181 -14.36 1.68 -6.21
CA ASN A 181 -15.50 2.57 -6.41
C ASN A 181 -16.10 2.41 -7.82
N CYS A 182 -15.26 2.29 -8.85
CA CYS A 182 -15.72 2.03 -10.21
C CYS A 182 -16.50 0.71 -10.32
N ARG A 183 -16.02 -0.36 -9.67
CA ARG A 183 -16.66 -1.68 -9.72
C ARG A 183 -17.95 -1.74 -8.93
N VAL A 184 -17.97 -1.14 -7.74
CA VAL A 184 -19.17 -1.02 -6.90
C VAL A 184 -20.26 -0.21 -7.61
N GLN A 185 -19.91 0.90 -8.27
CA GLN A 185 -20.86 1.68 -9.10
C GLN A 185 -21.42 0.88 -10.27
N LEU A 186 -20.63 0.01 -10.91
CA LEU A 186 -21.10 -0.85 -11.99
C LEU A 186 -22.13 -1.89 -11.54
N MET A 187 -22.18 -2.22 -10.25
CA MET A 187 -23.23 -3.06 -9.66
C MET A 187 -24.52 -2.29 -9.37
N GLY A 188 -24.56 -0.97 -9.62
CA GLY A 188 -25.69 -0.11 -9.27
C GLY A 188 -25.68 0.38 -7.82
N ILE A 189 -24.61 0.14 -7.07
CA ILE A 189 -24.47 0.64 -5.70
C ILE A 189 -24.25 2.16 -5.72
N THR A 190 -25.06 2.87 -4.94
CA THR A 190 -24.99 4.34 -4.86
C THR A 190 -24.16 4.80 -3.66
N SER A 191 -23.35 5.84 -3.84
CA SER A 191 -22.54 6.41 -2.76
C SER A 191 -23.32 7.46 -1.98
N VAL A 192 -23.40 7.30 -0.66
CA VAL A 192 -24.02 8.26 0.27
C VAL A 192 -22.97 8.74 1.26
N GLU A 193 -22.84 10.04 1.45
CA GLU A 193 -21.89 10.61 2.40
C GLU A 193 -22.42 10.55 3.84
N LEU A 194 -21.57 10.16 4.80
CA LEU A 194 -21.83 10.35 6.22
C LEU A 194 -21.73 11.83 6.60
N ASP A 195 -22.68 12.35 7.38
CA ASP A 195 -22.66 13.76 7.82
C ASP A 195 -21.40 14.05 8.65
N ARG A 196 -20.39 14.61 7.98
CA ARG A 196 -19.06 14.85 8.53
C ARG A 196 -19.04 15.89 9.64
N GLU A 197 -19.96 16.85 9.60
CA GLU A 197 -20.04 17.92 10.60
C GLU A 197 -20.62 17.39 11.92
N ARG A 198 -21.52 16.40 11.83
CA ARG A 198 -22.08 15.72 13.02
C ARG A 198 -21.23 14.55 13.49
N TYR A 199 -20.64 13.79 12.57
CA TYR A 199 -19.93 12.54 12.81
C TYR A 199 -18.51 12.58 12.24
N PRO A 200 -17.66 13.48 12.77
CA PRO A 200 -16.34 13.75 12.22
C PRO A 200 -15.40 12.55 12.41
N ILE A 201 -14.57 12.33 11.40
CA ILE A 201 -13.47 11.38 11.46
C ILE A 201 -12.18 12.14 11.20
N PHE A 202 -11.20 12.02 12.08
CA PHE A 202 -9.96 12.79 12.01
C PHE A 202 -8.80 11.91 11.56
N HIS A 203 -8.11 12.31 10.50
CA HIS A 203 -6.91 11.66 10.02
C HIS A 203 -5.68 12.25 10.70
N GLN A 204 -4.98 11.44 11.48
CA GLN A 204 -3.76 11.83 12.19
C GLN A 204 -2.63 12.05 11.20
N TRP A 205 -1.96 13.20 11.28
CA TRP A 205 -0.88 13.51 10.36
C TRP A 205 0.24 12.47 10.37
N HIS A 206 0.71 12.12 9.18
CA HIS A 206 1.95 11.41 8.95
C HIS A 206 2.56 11.87 7.61
N PRO A 207 3.87 11.65 7.38
CA PRO A 207 4.48 11.90 6.08
C PRO A 207 3.76 11.10 4.98
N ILE A 208 3.38 11.77 3.89
CA ILE A 208 2.67 11.17 2.75
C ILE A 208 3.67 10.46 1.85
N VAL A 209 3.39 9.20 1.51
CA VAL A 209 4.00 8.47 0.39
C VAL A 209 3.15 8.72 -0.85
N SER A 210 3.76 9.11 -1.96
CA SER A 210 3.02 9.40 -3.20
C SER A 210 3.85 9.13 -4.44
N ASN A 211 3.24 9.18 -5.64
CA ASN A 211 3.97 9.09 -6.90
C ASN A 211 5.01 10.22 -7.10
N ARG A 212 4.94 11.29 -6.31
CA ARG A 212 5.94 12.39 -6.25
C ARG A 212 6.98 12.17 -5.14
N LYS A 213 6.65 11.41 -4.08
CA LYS A 213 7.55 10.96 -3.00
C LYS A 213 7.62 9.43 -3.02
N ARG A 214 8.30 8.91 -4.05
CA ARG A 214 8.19 7.51 -4.50
C ARG A 214 8.73 6.48 -3.52
N GLY A 215 9.70 6.82 -2.68
CA GLY A 215 10.39 5.84 -1.83
C GLY A 215 10.67 4.55 -2.61
N PHE A 216 10.15 3.44 -2.07
CA PHE A 216 10.15 2.10 -2.63
C PHE A 216 9.08 1.88 -3.75
N PHE A 217 9.03 2.69 -4.81
CA PHE A 217 8.01 2.55 -5.89
C PHE A 217 8.68 2.44 -7.27
N PRO A 218 8.51 1.33 -8.02
CA PRO A 218 9.20 1.13 -9.30
C PRO A 218 8.89 2.23 -10.32
N GLU A 219 9.90 2.57 -11.13
CA GLU A 219 9.72 3.51 -12.24
C GLU A 219 8.63 2.98 -13.20
N LYS A 220 7.81 3.86 -13.79
CA LYS A 220 6.68 3.50 -14.69
C LYS A 220 5.55 2.69 -14.08
N TRP A 221 5.68 2.13 -12.87
CA TRP A 221 4.59 1.36 -12.25
C TRP A 221 3.28 2.16 -12.14
N TRP A 222 3.38 3.47 -11.87
CA TRP A 222 2.22 4.37 -11.85
C TRP A 222 1.49 4.39 -13.20
N ASP A 223 2.23 4.43 -14.30
CA ASP A 223 1.66 4.43 -15.64
C ASP A 223 1.04 3.04 -15.93
N THR A 224 1.73 1.96 -15.55
CA THR A 224 1.26 0.58 -15.68
C THR A 224 -0.07 0.35 -14.96
N ILE A 225 -0.23 0.78 -13.71
CA ILE A 225 -1.48 0.59 -12.95
C ILE A 225 -2.63 1.45 -13.49
N ASN A 226 -2.35 2.64 -14.04
CA ASN A 226 -3.38 3.49 -14.64
C ASN A 226 -3.83 2.97 -16.01
N ILE A 227 -2.91 2.42 -16.81
CA ILE A 227 -3.25 1.71 -18.05
C ILE A 227 -4.07 0.46 -17.72
N TYR A 228 -3.60 -0.35 -16.77
CA TYR A 228 -4.31 -1.55 -16.30
C TYR A 228 -5.74 -1.20 -15.85
N PHE A 229 -5.91 -0.19 -14.99
CA PHE A 229 -7.23 0.29 -14.57
C PHE A 229 -8.11 0.67 -15.76
N SER A 230 -7.57 1.46 -16.70
CA SER A 230 -8.33 1.95 -17.86
C SER A 230 -8.78 0.82 -18.78
N LEU A 231 -7.93 -0.18 -19.01
CA LEU A 231 -8.27 -1.36 -19.82
C LEU A 231 -9.33 -2.26 -19.17
N ASN A 232 -9.47 -2.18 -17.86
CA ASN A 232 -10.25 -3.13 -17.08
C ASN A 232 -11.53 -2.51 -16.49
N ARG A 233 -11.84 -1.23 -16.73
CA ARG A 233 -12.97 -0.51 -16.08
C ARG A 233 -14.30 -1.27 -16.06
N GLY A 234 -14.66 -1.96 -17.15
CA GLY A 234 -15.94 -2.69 -17.26
C GLY A 234 -15.99 -4.08 -16.64
N ARG A 235 -14.95 -4.52 -15.91
CA ARG A 235 -14.88 -5.86 -15.32
C ARG A 235 -15.03 -5.82 -13.79
N LEU A 236 -16.05 -6.49 -13.26
CA LEU A 236 -16.39 -6.52 -11.84
C LEU A 236 -15.43 -7.40 -11.01
N ILE A 237 -15.13 -8.60 -11.50
CA ILE A 237 -14.28 -9.55 -10.77
C ILE A 237 -12.82 -9.38 -11.20
N ARG A 238 -11.96 -8.97 -10.28
CA ARG A 238 -10.53 -8.70 -10.52
C ARG A 238 -9.63 -9.84 -10.11
N ASN A 239 -9.87 -10.38 -8.92
CA ASN A 239 -9.08 -11.45 -8.35
C ASN A 239 -9.65 -12.80 -8.76
N GLU A 240 -8.77 -13.79 -8.88
CA GLU A 240 -9.15 -15.18 -9.09
C GLU A 240 -9.78 -15.80 -7.83
N ASN A 241 -10.16 -17.08 -7.93
CA ASN A 241 -10.57 -17.84 -6.75
C ASN A 241 -9.43 -17.90 -5.74
N GLY A 242 -9.74 -17.68 -4.46
CA GLY A 242 -8.74 -17.64 -3.38
C GLY A 242 -8.18 -16.26 -3.07
N TRP A 243 -8.83 -15.18 -3.53
CA TRP A 243 -8.55 -13.80 -3.10
C TRP A 243 -8.58 -13.64 -1.57
N GLY A 244 -7.83 -12.67 -1.05
CA GLY A 244 -7.64 -12.45 0.38
C GLY A 244 -6.95 -13.64 1.04
N LYS A 245 -5.92 -14.20 0.40
CA LYS A 245 -5.20 -15.38 0.92
C LYS A 245 -4.47 -15.03 2.21
N TYR A 246 -4.73 -15.80 3.27
CA TYR A 246 -3.95 -15.70 4.49
C TYR A 246 -2.54 -16.27 4.26
N ILE A 247 -1.53 -15.43 4.13
CA ILE A 247 -0.14 -15.83 3.86
C ILE A 247 0.52 -16.36 5.13
N ARG A 248 0.90 -17.64 5.08
CA ARG A 248 1.51 -18.39 6.19
C ARG A 248 3.03 -18.55 5.99
N PRO A 249 3.79 -19.01 7.02
CA PRO A 249 5.23 -19.26 6.87
C PRO A 249 5.55 -20.20 5.70
N GLU A 250 4.76 -21.26 5.51
CA GLU A 250 4.95 -22.24 4.44
C GLU A 250 4.74 -21.67 3.03
N ASP A 251 4.04 -20.54 2.92
CA ASP A 251 3.87 -19.82 1.65
C ASP A 251 5.10 -18.97 1.29
N ARG A 252 6.09 -18.85 2.20
CA ARG A 252 7.27 -17.98 2.06
C ARG A 252 8.60 -18.74 2.11
N PRO A 253 8.85 -19.67 1.15
CA PRO A 253 10.12 -20.38 1.09
C PRO A 253 11.35 -19.46 0.91
N ILE A 254 11.16 -18.20 0.50
CA ILE A 254 12.25 -17.21 0.37
C ILE A 254 13.02 -16.99 1.66
N PHE A 255 12.38 -17.17 2.83
CA PHE A 255 13.03 -16.94 4.12
C PHE A 255 14.08 -17.99 4.49
N THR A 256 14.02 -19.17 3.86
CA THR A 256 15.00 -20.25 4.05
C THR A 256 15.82 -20.52 2.79
N ALA A 257 15.67 -19.71 1.75
CA ALA A 257 16.33 -19.91 0.48
C ALA A 257 17.82 -19.54 0.57
N GLU A 258 18.68 -20.34 -0.06
CA GLU A 258 20.11 -20.07 -0.17
C GLU A 258 20.38 -19.12 -1.33
N VAL A 259 21.27 -18.14 -1.13
CA VAL A 259 21.67 -17.23 -2.21
C VAL A 259 22.64 -17.97 -3.14
N ALA A 260 22.18 -18.35 -4.32
CA ALA A 260 23.03 -19.01 -5.32
C ALA A 260 23.94 -18.01 -6.03
N GLU A 261 23.46 -16.80 -6.29
CA GLU A 261 24.23 -15.75 -6.95
C GLU A 261 23.76 -14.35 -6.57
N THR A 262 24.68 -13.38 -6.60
CA THR A 262 24.40 -11.96 -6.35
C THR A 262 24.74 -11.11 -7.57
N LEU A 263 23.77 -10.31 -8.04
CA LEU A 263 23.94 -9.27 -9.06
C LEU A 263 23.90 -7.90 -8.40
N ILE A 264 24.87 -7.04 -8.69
CA ILE A 264 24.96 -5.70 -8.11
C ILE A 264 24.84 -4.65 -9.21
N TYR A 265 23.92 -3.71 -9.03
CA TYR A 265 23.65 -2.65 -9.99
C TYR A 265 23.78 -1.27 -9.33
N SER A 266 24.62 -0.40 -9.90
CA SER A 266 24.84 0.99 -9.44
C SER A 266 24.41 2.05 -10.46
N SER A 267 24.43 1.72 -11.76
CA SER A 267 23.92 2.54 -12.86
C SER A 267 23.90 1.69 -14.14
N TYR A 268 22.92 1.92 -15.02
CA TYR A 268 22.87 1.25 -16.32
C TYR A 268 23.20 2.19 -17.49
N GLY A 269 23.89 1.64 -18.48
CA GLY A 269 24.15 2.29 -19.77
C GLY A 269 23.01 2.11 -20.78
N ARG A 270 23.33 2.14 -22.08
CA ARG A 270 22.40 2.30 -23.23
C ARG A 270 21.40 1.13 -23.40
N SER A 271 20.34 1.35 -24.19
CA SER A 271 19.20 0.41 -24.41
C SER A 271 19.58 -1.04 -24.75
N TYR A 272 20.58 -1.28 -25.59
CA TYR A 272 21.02 -2.64 -25.96
C TYR A 272 21.58 -3.43 -24.76
N GLN A 273 22.29 -2.76 -23.86
CA GLN A 273 22.82 -3.37 -22.63
C GLN A 273 21.70 -3.82 -21.70
N LYS A 274 20.55 -3.12 -21.71
CA LYS A 274 19.37 -3.51 -20.93
C LYS A 274 18.80 -4.86 -21.40
N ALA A 275 18.70 -5.09 -22.71
CA ALA A 275 18.16 -6.35 -23.24
C ALA A 275 19.03 -7.56 -22.87
N GLN A 276 20.36 -7.40 -22.97
CA GLN A 276 21.32 -8.43 -22.55
C GLN A 276 21.22 -8.74 -21.05
N GLU A 277 20.92 -7.73 -20.24
CA GLU A 277 20.86 -7.91 -18.79
C GLU A 277 19.51 -8.48 -18.33
N ILE A 278 18.42 -8.20 -19.04
CA ILE A 278 17.17 -8.97 -18.90
C ILE A 278 17.45 -10.45 -19.17
N ASP A 279 18.09 -10.77 -20.30
CA ASP A 279 18.44 -12.16 -20.65
C ASP A 279 19.34 -12.81 -19.59
N ARG A 280 20.34 -12.08 -19.08
CA ARG A 280 21.21 -12.54 -17.99
C ARG A 280 20.43 -12.86 -16.72
N ILE A 281 19.53 -11.97 -16.29
CA ILE A 281 18.69 -12.17 -15.09
C ILE A 281 17.80 -13.40 -15.28
N VAL A 282 17.12 -13.51 -16.42
CA VAL A 282 16.22 -14.65 -16.72
C VAL A 282 16.97 -15.97 -16.76
N LYS A 283 18.16 -16.02 -17.40
CA LYS A 283 19.01 -17.22 -17.41
C LYS A 283 19.41 -17.67 -16.01
N LYS A 284 19.74 -16.72 -15.13
CA LYS A 284 20.11 -17.02 -13.74
C LYS A 284 18.92 -17.53 -12.94
N ILE A 285 17.75 -16.89 -13.06
CA ILE A 285 16.51 -17.38 -12.43
C ILE A 285 16.21 -18.81 -12.89
N ASN A 286 16.32 -19.08 -14.20
CA ASN A 286 16.06 -20.42 -14.76
C ASN A 286 17.09 -21.48 -14.35
N ALA A 287 18.27 -21.08 -13.86
CA ALA A 287 19.30 -22.00 -13.38
C ALA A 287 19.15 -22.36 -11.89
N LEU A 288 18.29 -21.65 -11.14
CA LEU A 288 18.10 -21.88 -9.71
C LEU A 288 17.45 -23.24 -9.42
N ASN A 289 17.94 -23.89 -8.36
CA ASN A 289 17.30 -25.03 -7.70
C ASN A 289 16.11 -24.58 -6.83
N GLY A 290 15.29 -25.53 -6.38
CA GLY A 290 14.04 -25.23 -5.67
C GLY A 290 14.20 -24.53 -4.30
N ASN A 291 15.36 -24.65 -3.68
CA ASN A 291 15.73 -24.01 -2.40
C ASN A 291 16.66 -22.81 -2.58
N GLU A 292 16.95 -22.40 -3.81
CA GLU A 292 17.87 -21.30 -4.11
C GLU A 292 17.12 -20.03 -4.49
N CYS A 293 17.79 -18.88 -4.29
CA CYS A 293 17.34 -17.59 -4.78
C CYS A 293 18.46 -16.81 -5.48
N LEU A 294 18.06 -15.96 -6.42
CA LEU A 294 18.92 -14.95 -7.02
C LEU A 294 18.81 -13.67 -6.19
N GLN A 295 19.94 -13.15 -5.72
CA GLN A 295 20.02 -11.86 -5.04
C GLN A 295 20.35 -10.76 -6.06
N ILE A 296 19.60 -9.67 -6.01
CA ILE A 296 19.83 -8.46 -6.81
C ILE A 296 19.93 -7.28 -5.86
N ILE A 297 21.07 -6.60 -5.84
CA ILE A 297 21.34 -5.42 -5.03
C ILE A 297 21.33 -4.18 -5.92
N LEU A 298 20.35 -3.30 -5.70
CA LEU A 298 20.21 -2.03 -6.39
C LEU A 298 20.77 -0.91 -5.50
N ARG A 299 21.96 -0.39 -5.80
CA ARG A 299 22.58 0.68 -5.02
C ARG A 299 21.90 2.02 -5.29
N LYS A 300 21.58 2.76 -4.21
CA LYS A 300 21.08 4.14 -4.29
C LYS A 300 22.22 5.04 -4.77
N ARG A 301 21.93 5.93 -5.72
CA ARG A 301 22.92 6.91 -6.21
C ARG A 301 22.90 8.14 -5.30
N THR A 302 23.97 8.36 -4.53
CA THR A 302 24.19 9.60 -3.79
C THR A 302 24.84 10.63 -4.71
N MET A 303 24.22 11.78 -4.94
CA MET A 303 24.96 12.94 -5.48
C MET A 303 25.91 13.45 -4.41
N GLY A 304 27.18 13.67 -4.76
CA GLY A 304 28.15 14.25 -3.82
C GLY A 304 27.75 15.68 -3.42
N VAL A 305 27.84 16.01 -2.13
CA VAL A 305 27.42 17.30 -1.54
C VAL A 305 28.00 18.52 -2.28
N LEU A 306 29.26 18.43 -2.73
CA LEU A 306 29.94 19.48 -3.52
C LEU A 306 29.25 19.79 -4.86
N SER A 307 28.74 18.76 -5.56
CA SER A 307 28.05 18.92 -6.84
C SER A 307 26.70 19.64 -6.68
N PHE A 308 26.02 19.40 -5.56
CA PHE A 308 24.73 20.01 -5.25
C PHE A 308 24.88 21.51 -4.94
N SER A 309 25.86 21.88 -4.12
CA SER A 309 26.15 23.27 -3.76
C SER A 309 26.60 24.10 -4.96
N LEU A 310 27.45 23.53 -5.83
CA LEU A 310 27.90 24.19 -7.06
C LEU A 310 26.74 24.46 -8.02
N VAL A 311 25.88 23.46 -8.23
CA VAL A 311 24.70 23.58 -9.13
C VAL A 311 23.71 24.62 -8.60
N ARG A 312 23.46 24.67 -7.29
CA ARG A 312 22.68 25.75 -6.65
C ARG A 312 23.28 27.13 -6.87
N TYR A 313 24.60 27.26 -6.70
CA TYR A 313 25.29 28.53 -6.87
C TYR A 313 25.28 29.02 -8.33
N VAL A 314 25.50 28.11 -9.28
CA VAL A 314 25.39 28.39 -10.72
C VAL A 314 23.97 28.84 -11.10
N ASN A 315 22.93 28.17 -10.60
CA ASN A 315 21.55 28.57 -10.85
C ASN A 315 21.18 29.92 -10.22
N LEU A 316 21.74 30.25 -9.05
CA LEU A 316 21.60 31.56 -8.45
C LEU A 316 22.24 32.66 -9.32
N LEU A 317 23.46 32.42 -9.81
CA LEU A 317 24.16 33.36 -10.71
C LEU A 317 23.41 33.57 -12.02
N ILE A 318 22.91 32.50 -12.65
CA ILE A 318 22.10 32.56 -13.87
C ILE A 318 20.85 33.44 -13.67
N ARG A 319 20.16 33.30 -12.52
CA ARG A 319 18.98 34.10 -12.16
C ARG A 319 19.34 35.57 -11.95
N ILE A 320 20.45 35.86 -11.27
CA ILE A 320 20.95 37.23 -11.07
C ILE A 320 21.30 37.87 -12.41
N CYS A 321 21.96 37.13 -13.30
CA CYS A 321 22.38 37.63 -14.61
C CYS A 321 21.24 37.69 -15.66
N ARG A 322 20.00 37.34 -15.31
CA ARG A 322 18.82 37.30 -16.21
C ARG A 322 19.07 36.55 -17.53
N LEU A 323 19.98 35.58 -17.53
CA LEU A 323 20.23 34.75 -18.69
C LEU A 323 19.01 33.86 -18.94
N ARG A 324 18.46 33.88 -20.16
CA ARG A 324 17.37 32.98 -20.61
C ARG A 324 17.85 31.53 -20.83
N LEU A 325 18.77 31.07 -20.00
CA LEU A 325 19.21 29.69 -19.92
C LEU A 325 18.88 29.21 -18.51
N GLY A 326 17.60 29.00 -18.25
CA GLY A 326 17.18 28.28 -17.07
C GLY A 326 17.60 26.83 -17.23
N ILE A 327 18.70 26.42 -16.59
CA ILE A 327 18.84 25.01 -16.22
C ILE A 327 17.84 24.83 -15.07
N ASP A 328 16.54 24.72 -15.38
CA ASP A 328 15.46 24.37 -14.46
C ASP A 328 15.54 22.89 -14.04
N TYR A 329 16.76 22.47 -13.73
CA TYR A 329 17.08 21.20 -13.14
C TYR A 329 16.65 21.20 -11.65
N ILE A 330 16.67 22.35 -10.96
CA ILE A 330 16.62 22.37 -9.49
C ILE A 330 15.22 22.23 -8.85
N GLU A 331 14.11 22.60 -9.49
CA GLU A 331 12.79 22.18 -8.98
C GLU A 331 12.55 20.66 -9.11
N ASN A 332 13.47 19.96 -9.79
CA ASN A 332 13.56 18.51 -9.83
C ASN A 332 14.73 17.93 -9.02
N VAL A 333 15.55 18.76 -8.34
CA VAL A 333 16.71 18.30 -7.54
C VAL A 333 16.38 18.20 -6.05
N GLU A 334 15.43 18.99 -5.53
CA GLU A 334 14.80 18.65 -4.22
C GLU A 334 13.83 17.46 -4.33
N LYS A 335 13.49 17.06 -5.57
CA LYS A 335 12.96 15.72 -5.87
C LYS A 335 14.14 14.76 -6.01
N GLU A 336 14.84 14.49 -4.91
CA GLU A 336 15.77 13.37 -4.82
C GLU A 336 15.04 12.07 -5.18
N LYS A 337 15.01 11.75 -6.47
CA LYS A 337 14.52 10.49 -6.97
C LYS A 337 15.69 9.52 -6.87
N TYR A 338 15.64 8.73 -5.80
CA TYR A 338 15.89 7.30 -5.81
C TYR A 338 15.98 6.76 -7.25
N PHE A 339 17.14 6.15 -7.55
CA PHE A 339 17.46 5.41 -8.77
C PHE A 339 17.64 6.25 -10.07
N TYR A 340 18.91 6.52 -10.39
CA TYR A 340 19.38 6.63 -11.79
C TYR A 340 19.67 5.25 -12.40
N SER A 341 19.11 4.16 -11.85
CA SER A 341 19.06 2.89 -12.56
C SER A 341 17.86 2.95 -13.48
N ALA A 342 18.09 3.24 -14.76
CA ALA A 342 17.07 3.02 -15.76
C ALA A 342 16.60 1.55 -15.64
N ASP A 343 15.39 1.38 -15.11
CA ASP A 343 14.49 0.28 -15.41
C ASP A 343 14.84 -1.13 -14.87
N VAL A 344 15.96 -1.39 -14.17
CA VAL A 344 16.19 -2.73 -13.58
C VAL A 344 15.15 -3.06 -12.51
N PHE A 345 14.83 -2.11 -11.63
CA PHE A 345 13.80 -2.36 -10.61
C PHE A 345 12.44 -2.64 -11.25
N TYR A 346 12.07 -1.89 -12.29
CA TYR A 346 10.84 -2.13 -13.04
C TYR A 346 10.88 -3.47 -13.78
N VAL A 347 12.01 -3.84 -14.41
CA VAL A 347 12.21 -5.16 -15.04
C VAL A 347 12.00 -6.28 -14.01
N VAL A 348 12.66 -6.20 -12.85
CA VAL A 348 12.51 -7.19 -11.78
C VAL A 348 11.06 -7.25 -11.30
N TRP A 349 10.40 -6.09 -11.16
CA TRP A 349 8.98 -6.04 -10.84
C TRP A 349 8.11 -6.69 -11.91
N GLN A 350 8.39 -6.47 -13.20
CA GLN A 350 7.66 -7.14 -14.29
C GLN A 350 7.87 -8.66 -14.29
N LEU A 351 9.09 -9.13 -13.99
CA LEU A 351 9.34 -10.57 -13.83
C LEU A 351 8.51 -11.16 -12.70
N ILE A 352 8.43 -10.49 -11.55
CA ILE A 352 7.60 -10.89 -10.41
C ILE A 352 6.11 -10.95 -10.79
N ARG A 353 5.65 -9.98 -11.60
CA ARG A 353 4.26 -9.93 -12.06
C ARG A 353 3.95 -10.88 -13.20
N THR A 354 4.95 -11.51 -13.81
CA THR A 354 4.76 -12.48 -14.89
C THR A 354 4.44 -13.84 -14.28
N GLN A 355 3.24 -14.35 -14.58
CA GLN A 355 2.75 -15.61 -14.02
C GLN A 355 3.72 -16.77 -14.29
N GLY A 356 4.01 -17.55 -13.24
CA GLY A 356 4.86 -18.74 -13.33
C GLY A 356 6.37 -18.48 -13.39
N VAL A 357 6.82 -17.21 -13.45
CA VAL A 357 8.27 -16.89 -13.50
C VAL A 357 8.89 -16.87 -12.11
N ILE A 358 8.24 -16.21 -11.15
CA ILE A 358 8.71 -16.08 -9.77
C ILE A 358 7.70 -16.77 -8.85
N ARG A 359 8.16 -17.69 -8.00
CA ARG A 359 7.30 -18.36 -7.00
C ARG A 359 7.15 -17.55 -5.73
N ASP A 360 8.25 -16.99 -5.24
CA ASP A 360 8.32 -16.18 -4.04
C ASP A 360 9.48 -15.19 -4.18
N TYR A 361 9.40 -14.09 -3.45
CA TYR A 361 10.39 -13.03 -3.48
C TYR A 361 10.41 -12.26 -2.17
N SER A 362 11.49 -11.52 -1.96
CA SER A 362 11.62 -10.59 -0.85
C SER A 362 12.34 -9.36 -1.32
N MET A 363 11.87 -8.18 -0.92
CA MET A 363 12.51 -6.92 -1.18
C MET A 363 12.66 -6.13 0.10
N VAL A 364 13.89 -5.71 0.39
CA VAL A 364 14.22 -4.97 1.60
C VAL A 364 14.92 -3.68 1.19
N GLU A 365 14.36 -2.55 1.63
CA GLU A 365 15.02 -1.26 1.49
C GLU A 365 16.02 -1.07 2.62
N GLU A 366 17.29 -0.92 2.25
CA GLU A 366 18.38 -0.59 3.17
C GLU A 366 18.71 0.90 3.06
N LYS A 367 19.62 1.38 3.91
CA LYS A 367 20.06 2.79 3.91
C LYS A 367 20.52 3.25 2.52
N ASP A 368 21.38 2.45 1.89
CA ASP A 368 22.07 2.80 0.63
C ASP A 368 21.73 1.86 -0.53
N SER A 369 20.79 0.92 -0.34
CA SER A 369 20.46 -0.08 -1.35
C SER A 369 19.01 -0.56 -1.27
N ILE A 370 18.56 -1.28 -2.29
CA ILE A 370 17.43 -2.21 -2.20
C ILE A 370 17.99 -3.60 -2.51
N THR A 371 17.76 -4.54 -1.61
CA THR A 371 18.11 -5.96 -1.79
C THR A 371 16.86 -6.72 -2.18
N ILE A 372 16.90 -7.42 -3.31
CA ILE A 372 15.80 -8.23 -3.84
C ILE A 372 16.27 -9.68 -3.93
N HIS A 373 15.52 -10.61 -3.35
CA HIS A 373 15.69 -12.04 -3.55
C HIS A 373 14.54 -12.58 -4.42
N LEU A 374 14.88 -13.40 -5.41
CA LEU A 374 13.93 -14.00 -6.35
C LEU A 374 14.07 -15.51 -6.35
N MET A 375 12.97 -16.24 -6.11
CA MET A 375 12.91 -17.69 -6.31
C MET A 375 12.22 -18.03 -7.61
N ARG A 376 12.77 -19.02 -8.31
CA ARG A 376 12.24 -19.51 -9.58
C ARG A 376 10.84 -20.12 -9.40
N GLY A 377 9.93 -19.76 -10.29
CA GLY A 377 8.65 -20.42 -10.48
C GLY A 377 8.77 -21.81 -11.11
N ILE A 378 7.78 -22.66 -10.89
CA ILE A 378 7.64 -23.90 -11.66
C ILE A 378 7.07 -23.49 -13.02
N SER A 379 7.79 -23.80 -14.10
CA SER A 379 7.39 -23.37 -15.46
C SER A 379 5.97 -23.81 -15.78
N LEU A 380 5.20 -22.96 -16.49
CA LEU A 380 3.92 -23.33 -17.12
C LEU A 380 4.03 -24.61 -17.97
N SER A 381 5.18 -24.87 -18.59
CA SER A 381 5.43 -26.10 -19.35
C SER A 381 5.57 -27.35 -18.48
N GLN A 382 5.90 -27.22 -17.20
CA GLN A 382 5.98 -28.34 -16.25
C GLN A 382 4.63 -28.62 -15.57
N GLN A 383 3.76 -27.62 -15.42
CA GLN A 383 2.40 -27.83 -14.90
C GLN A 383 1.54 -28.69 -15.84
N LEU A 384 1.67 -28.49 -17.17
CA LEU A 384 0.96 -29.29 -18.19
C LEU A 384 1.45 -30.74 -18.30
N VAL A 385 2.60 -31.09 -17.70
CA VAL A 385 3.12 -32.47 -17.66
C VAL A 385 2.73 -33.16 -16.34
N SER A 386 2.18 -32.40 -15.37
CA SER A 386 1.79 -32.89 -14.04
C SER A 386 0.27 -32.94 -13.80
N GLN A 387 -0.53 -32.62 -14.83
CA GLN A 387 -1.98 -32.87 -14.90
C GLN A 387 -2.23 -33.90 -16.00
#